data_AF-A0A432XF19-F1
#
_entry.id   AF-A0A432XF19-F1
#
_cell.length_a   1.000
_cell.length_b   1.000
_cell.length_c   1.000
_cell.angle_alpha   90.00
_cell.angle_beta   90.00
_cell.angle_gamma   90.00
#
_symmetry.space_group_name_H-M   'P 1'
#
loop_
_entity.id
_entity.type
_entity.pdbx_description
1 polymer ?
#
loop_
_entity_poly.entity_id
_entity_poly.type
_entity_poly.pdbx_seq_one_letter_code
_entity_poly.pdbx_strand_id
1 'polypeptide(L)'
;MMQQTQRGVSLISLLVGLVIASIVVLAMMTVYQTSVRAMATSAESARLHSESLASLLTTHLSIQGAGFGVPPQELADNPESAIDLNAAHFNGAGKLVPGGAGTALVWRVGIDTNNDFFADSYQCEGLYVSADRGIVQLVSSDNCATARSNTWPSKNWVQLPLLEPSRLVSPSGEAPVIANFFMRMDDRDPPCSPYGVSATTSSEGVLGRRSVTIGYQRLVDGTNQTVASTTCLVNLLPEDA
;
A
#
# COMPACT_ATOMS: atom_id res chain seq x y z
N MET A 1 -2.60 13.63 -83.35
CA MET A 1 -3.43 12.51 -82.85
C MET A 1 -2.52 11.56 -82.10
N MET A 2 -2.55 11.60 -80.77
CA MET A 2 -1.74 10.74 -79.91
C MET A 2 -2.48 9.42 -79.72
N GLN A 3 -1.97 8.33 -80.32
CA GLN A 3 -2.46 6.98 -80.05
C GLN A 3 -1.96 6.53 -78.68
N GLN A 4 -2.85 6.50 -77.69
CA GLN A 4 -2.60 5.81 -76.44
C GLN A 4 -2.69 4.30 -76.68
N THR A 5 -1.56 3.61 -76.56
CA THR A 5 -1.50 2.14 -76.55
C THR A 5 -2.18 1.61 -75.29
N GLN A 6 -3.32 0.92 -75.43
CA GLN A 6 -3.91 0.14 -74.33
C GLN A 6 -2.96 -1.01 -73.98
N ARG A 7 -2.28 -0.92 -72.84
CA ARG A 7 -1.57 -2.05 -72.24
C ARG A 7 -2.57 -2.87 -71.42
N GLY A 8 -2.91 -4.06 -71.91
CA GLY A 8 -3.71 -5.02 -71.17
C GLY A 8 -2.95 -5.50 -69.93
N VAL A 9 -3.53 -5.30 -68.75
CA VAL A 9 -3.02 -5.87 -67.50
C VAL A 9 -3.19 -7.39 -67.60
N SER A 10 -2.09 -8.11 -67.42
CA SER A 10 -2.08 -9.58 -67.45
C SER A 10 -2.83 -10.13 -66.23
N LEU A 11 -3.62 -11.19 -66.42
CA LEU A 11 -4.31 -11.88 -65.32
C LEU A 11 -3.34 -12.35 -64.22
N ILE A 12 -2.09 -12.67 -64.59
CA ILE A 12 -1.03 -13.06 -63.66
C ILE A 12 -0.60 -11.89 -62.78
N SER A 13 -0.49 -10.67 -63.32
CA SER A 13 -0.11 -9.50 -62.50
C SER A 13 -1.20 -9.12 -61.49
N LEU A 14 -2.47 -9.39 -61.83
CA LEU A 14 -3.60 -9.24 -60.91
C LEU A 14 -3.54 -10.26 -59.75
N LEU A 15 -3.26 -11.53 -60.07
CA LEU A 15 -3.12 -12.58 -59.05
C LEU A 15 -1.94 -12.33 -58.10
N VAL A 16 -0.78 -11.90 -58.62
CA VAL A 16 0.39 -11.56 -57.79
C VAL A 16 0.10 -10.35 -56.91
N GLY A 17 -0.55 -9.31 -57.44
CA GLY A 17 -0.96 -8.14 -56.65
C GLY A 17 -1.91 -8.50 -55.50
N LEU A 18 -2.86 -9.42 -55.73
CA LEU A 18 -3.79 -9.89 -54.71
C LEU A 18 -3.08 -10.70 -53.61
N VAL A 19 -2.09 -11.53 -53.96
CA VAL A 19 -1.28 -12.29 -52.99
C VAL A 19 -0.42 -11.35 -52.13
N ILE A 20 0.20 -10.34 -52.74
CA ILE A 20 0.99 -9.36 -51.96
C ILE A 20 0.07 -8.57 -51.01
N ALA A 21 -1.11 -8.15 -51.49
CA ALA A 21 -2.08 -7.46 -50.65
C ALA A 21 -2.55 -8.33 -49.46
N SER A 22 -2.80 -9.62 -49.67
CA SER A 22 -3.21 -10.52 -48.58
C SER A 22 -2.10 -10.72 -47.54
N ILE A 23 -0.84 -10.85 -47.96
CA ILE A 23 0.32 -10.92 -47.06
C ILE A 23 0.45 -9.64 -46.21
N VAL A 24 0.28 -8.47 -46.81
CA VAL A 24 0.36 -7.19 -46.10
C VAL A 24 -0.76 -7.05 -45.06
N VAL A 25 -2.00 -7.45 -45.40
CA VAL A 25 -3.12 -7.42 -44.44
C VAL A 25 -2.86 -8.37 -43.27
N LEU A 26 -2.33 -9.56 -43.52
CA LEU A 26 -1.94 -10.50 -42.45
C LEU A 26 -0.84 -9.91 -41.55
N ALA A 27 0.18 -9.29 -42.14
CA ALA A 27 1.24 -8.62 -41.39
C ALA A 27 0.67 -7.49 -40.51
N MET A 28 -0.19 -6.63 -41.06
CA MET A 28 -0.84 -5.57 -40.27
C MET A 28 -1.72 -6.11 -39.14
N MET A 29 -2.44 -7.22 -39.37
CA MET A 29 -3.22 -7.90 -38.33
C MET A 29 -2.34 -8.37 -37.17
N THR A 30 -1.16 -8.94 -37.46
CA THR A 30 -0.25 -9.38 -36.40
C THR A 30 0.28 -8.22 -35.56
N VAL A 31 0.68 -7.11 -36.19
CA VAL A 31 1.15 -5.90 -35.50
C VAL A 31 0.04 -5.27 -34.66
N TYR A 32 -1.19 -5.26 -35.19
CA TYR A 32 -2.36 -4.78 -34.45
C TYR A 32 -2.62 -5.64 -33.20
N GLN A 33 -2.62 -6.97 -33.34
CA GLN A 33 -2.84 -7.89 -32.23
C GLN A 33 -1.76 -7.76 -31.15
N THR A 34 -0.48 -7.64 -31.54
CA THR A 34 0.60 -7.44 -30.57
C THR A 34 0.46 -6.11 -29.83
N SER A 35 0.12 -5.04 -30.56
CA SER A 35 -0.08 -3.71 -29.98
C SER A 35 -1.25 -3.70 -28.98
N VAL A 36 -2.39 -4.31 -29.33
CA VAL A 36 -3.56 -4.40 -28.44
C VAL A 36 -3.23 -5.21 -27.18
N ARG A 37 -2.51 -6.33 -27.31
CA ARG A 37 -2.08 -7.13 -26.13
C ARG A 37 -1.12 -6.35 -25.23
N ALA A 38 -0.17 -5.62 -25.81
CA ALA A 38 0.75 -4.77 -25.07
C ALA A 38 0.01 -3.62 -24.33
N MET A 39 -0.97 -3.00 -24.99
CA MET A 39 -1.80 -1.96 -24.37
C MET A 39 -2.65 -2.51 -23.22
N ALA A 40 -3.29 -3.67 -23.40
CA ALA A 40 -4.13 -4.29 -22.37
C ALA A 40 -3.33 -4.68 -21.12
N THR A 41 -2.16 -5.29 -21.30
CA THR A 41 -1.27 -5.66 -20.19
C THR A 41 -0.72 -4.44 -19.46
N SER A 42 -0.37 -3.37 -20.20
CA SER A 42 0.09 -2.11 -19.62
C SER A 42 -1.01 -1.41 -18.81
N ALA A 43 -2.22 -1.33 -19.36
CA ALA A 43 -3.36 -0.71 -18.69
C ALA A 43 -3.69 -1.41 -17.37
N GLU A 44 -3.68 -2.74 -17.37
CA GLU A 44 -3.97 -3.52 -16.17
C GLU A 44 -2.83 -3.43 -15.14
N SER A 45 -1.56 -3.47 -15.57
CA SER A 45 -0.44 -3.22 -14.65
C SER A 45 -0.52 -1.83 -14.01
N ALA A 46 -0.89 -0.81 -14.78
CA ALA A 46 -1.08 0.54 -14.26
C ALA A 46 -2.23 0.62 -13.25
N ARG A 47 -3.33 -0.12 -13.48
CA ARG A 47 -4.44 -0.24 -12.52
C ARG A 47 -3.98 -0.86 -11.20
N LEU A 48 -3.28 -1.99 -11.26
CA LEU A 48 -2.74 -2.69 -10.08
C LEU A 48 -1.79 -1.80 -9.28
N HIS A 49 -0.88 -1.09 -9.97
CA HIS A 49 0.04 -0.16 -9.30
C HIS A 49 -0.74 0.99 -8.64
N SER A 50 -1.74 1.54 -9.32
CA SER A 50 -2.56 2.63 -8.77
C SER A 50 -3.33 2.19 -7.52
N GLU A 51 -3.93 1.00 -7.53
CA GLU A 51 -4.62 0.44 -6.35
C GLU A 51 -3.65 0.22 -5.18
N SER A 52 -2.45 -0.33 -5.46
CA SER A 52 -1.44 -0.56 -4.42
C SER A 52 -0.92 0.75 -3.79
N LEU A 53 -0.68 1.77 -4.62
CA LEU A 53 -0.21 3.08 -4.16
C LEU A 53 -1.30 3.82 -3.37
N ALA A 54 -2.55 3.75 -3.83
CA ALA A 54 -3.68 4.32 -3.10
C ALA A 54 -3.83 3.68 -1.72
N SER A 55 -3.68 2.36 -1.64
CA SER A 55 -3.74 1.65 -0.36
C SER A 55 -2.60 2.01 0.59
N LEU A 56 -1.35 2.05 0.09
CA LEU A 56 -0.19 2.48 0.87
C LEU A 56 -0.31 3.93 1.32
N LEU A 57 -0.92 4.80 0.51
CA LEU A 57 -1.20 6.19 0.88
C LEU A 57 -2.25 6.28 1.99
N THR A 58 -3.37 5.57 1.88
CA THR A 58 -4.39 5.51 2.95
C THR A 58 -3.79 4.97 4.25
N THR A 59 -2.96 3.94 4.14
CA THR A 59 -2.20 3.37 5.25
C THR A 59 -1.26 4.42 5.87
N HIS A 60 -0.52 5.16 5.05
CA HIS A 60 0.36 6.24 5.48
C HIS A 60 -0.40 7.33 6.24
N LEU A 61 -1.54 7.78 5.71
CA LEU A 61 -2.39 8.79 6.36
C LEU A 61 -2.96 8.31 7.70
N SER A 62 -3.41 7.05 7.78
CA SER A 62 -3.91 6.46 9.03
C SER A 62 -2.81 6.42 10.11
N ILE A 63 -1.58 6.04 9.73
CA ILE A 63 -0.44 5.97 10.66
C ILE A 63 0.01 7.36 11.13
N GLN A 64 -0.11 8.40 10.32
CA GLN A 64 0.22 9.76 10.76
C GLN A 64 -0.67 10.21 11.94
N GLY A 65 -1.88 9.66 12.07
CA GLY A 65 -2.74 9.90 13.22
C GLY A 65 -2.31 9.18 14.50
N ALA A 66 -1.30 8.31 14.46
CA ALA A 66 -0.86 7.56 15.62
C ALA A 66 -0.34 8.48 16.73
N GLY A 67 -0.91 8.36 17.93
CA GLY A 67 -0.58 9.21 19.07
C GLY A 67 -1.22 10.60 19.03
N PHE A 68 -2.07 10.92 18.05
CA PHE A 68 -2.80 12.18 18.02
C PHE A 68 -3.71 12.30 19.25
N GLY A 69 -3.71 13.47 19.90
CA GLY A 69 -4.50 13.73 21.10
C GLY A 69 -4.02 13.03 22.38
N VAL A 70 -2.93 12.27 22.33
CA VAL A 70 -2.29 11.71 23.54
C VAL A 70 -1.35 12.76 24.14
N PRO A 71 -1.39 13.02 25.46
CA PRO A 71 -0.52 14.00 26.10
C PRO A 71 0.97 13.72 25.84
N PRO A 72 1.78 14.73 25.48
CA PRO A 72 3.20 14.55 25.18
C PRO A 72 4.00 13.89 26.33
N GLN A 73 3.62 14.19 27.58
CA GLN A 73 4.22 13.61 28.78
C GLN A 73 4.03 12.08 28.82
N GLU A 74 2.84 11.61 28.45
CA GLU A 74 2.56 10.17 28.40
C GLU A 74 3.35 9.48 27.26
N LEU A 75 3.51 10.17 26.13
CA LEU A 75 4.29 9.68 24.98
C LEU A 75 5.80 9.63 25.26
N ALA A 76 6.30 10.53 26.11
CA ALA A 76 7.69 10.53 26.58
C ALA A 76 7.93 9.39 27.57
N ASP A 77 7.08 9.26 28.60
CA ASP A 77 7.28 8.30 29.69
C ASP A 77 7.00 6.85 29.25
N ASN A 78 5.99 6.63 28.42
CA ASN A 78 5.53 5.29 28.02
C ASN A 78 5.07 5.27 26.55
N PRO A 79 5.98 5.42 25.55
CA PRO A 79 5.60 5.42 24.13
C PRO A 79 4.87 4.13 23.70
N GLU A 80 5.20 3.00 24.32
CA GLU A 80 4.54 1.71 24.08
C GLU A 80 3.08 1.66 24.55
N SER A 81 2.67 2.58 25.44
CA SER A 81 1.27 2.69 25.82
C SER A 81 0.44 3.30 24.70
N ALA A 82 1.05 4.09 23.82
CA ALA A 82 0.41 4.80 22.73
C ALA A 82 0.52 4.09 21.39
N ILE A 83 1.57 3.30 21.16
CA ILE A 83 1.76 2.50 19.95
C ILE A 83 2.45 1.17 20.28
N ASP A 84 1.96 0.07 19.75
CA ASP A 84 2.58 -1.25 19.90
C ASP A 84 2.58 -2.01 18.56
N LEU A 85 3.71 -2.64 18.24
CA LEU A 85 3.91 -3.47 17.07
C LEU A 85 4.23 -4.90 17.53
N ASN A 86 3.41 -5.87 17.12
CA ASN A 86 3.67 -7.26 17.46
C ASN A 86 3.21 -8.22 16.37
N ALA A 87 3.72 -9.45 16.42
CA ALA A 87 3.13 -10.54 15.65
C ALA A 87 1.67 -10.74 16.11
N ALA A 88 0.77 -11.02 15.17
CA ALA A 88 -0.65 -11.13 15.46
C ALA A 88 -1.36 -12.10 14.53
N HIS A 89 -2.53 -12.57 14.97
CA HIS A 89 -3.50 -13.25 14.14
C HIS A 89 -4.91 -13.02 14.67
N PHE A 90 -5.92 -13.30 13.85
CA PHE A 90 -7.30 -13.39 14.31
C PHE A 90 -7.60 -14.80 14.80
N ASN A 91 -8.09 -14.94 16.02
CA ASN A 91 -8.54 -16.23 16.54
C ASN A 91 -9.90 -16.63 15.91
N GLY A 92 -10.38 -17.85 16.22
CA GLY A 92 -11.67 -18.35 15.71
C GLY A 92 -12.90 -17.52 16.11
N ALA A 93 -12.78 -16.60 17.07
CA ALA A 93 -13.83 -15.67 17.47
C ALA A 93 -13.67 -14.28 16.80
N GLY A 94 -12.74 -14.11 15.85
CA GLY A 94 -12.49 -12.85 15.16
C GLY A 94 -11.80 -11.78 16.01
N LYS A 95 -11.18 -12.16 17.14
CA LYS A 95 -10.41 -11.25 17.99
C LYS A 95 -8.95 -11.23 17.56
N LEU A 96 -8.35 -10.04 17.55
CA LEU A 96 -6.92 -9.88 17.33
C LEU A 96 -6.18 -10.34 18.59
N VAL A 97 -5.29 -11.30 18.44
CA VAL A 97 -4.48 -11.85 19.53
C VAL A 97 -3.00 -11.79 19.14
N PRO A 98 -2.09 -11.56 20.11
CA PRO A 98 -0.66 -11.57 19.84
C PRO A 98 -0.15 -12.97 19.46
N GLY A 99 0.94 -12.99 18.70
CA GLY A 99 1.53 -14.18 18.07
C GLY A 99 0.92 -14.50 16.71
N GLY A 100 1.59 -15.33 15.90
CA GLY A 100 1.12 -15.72 14.56
C GLY A 100 2.05 -15.25 13.44
N ALA A 101 1.61 -15.45 12.19
CA ALA A 101 2.38 -15.12 11.00
C ALA A 101 2.12 -13.71 10.45
N GLY A 102 1.04 -13.04 10.89
CA GLY A 102 0.78 -11.65 10.57
C GLY A 102 1.44 -10.70 11.55
N THR A 103 1.42 -9.41 11.23
CA THR A 103 1.91 -8.34 12.09
C THR A 103 0.80 -7.32 12.30
N ALA A 104 0.58 -6.89 13.53
CA ALA A 104 -0.32 -5.80 13.87
C ALA A 104 0.46 -4.63 14.48
N LEU A 105 0.13 -3.43 14.03
CA LEU A 105 0.46 -2.18 14.68
C LEU A 105 -0.84 -1.60 15.22
N VAL A 106 -0.90 -1.38 16.53
CA VAL A 106 -2.05 -0.76 17.19
C VAL A 106 -1.58 0.51 17.85
N TRP A 107 -2.38 1.58 17.76
CA TRP A 107 -2.09 2.85 18.39
C TRP A 107 -3.34 3.46 19.01
N ARG A 108 -3.10 4.43 19.89
CA ARG A 108 -4.13 5.26 20.51
C ARG A 108 -4.37 6.53 19.71
N VAL A 109 -5.63 6.91 19.64
CA VAL A 109 -6.09 8.20 19.12
C VAL A 109 -6.98 8.83 20.18
N GLY A 110 -6.69 10.07 20.55
CA GLY A 110 -7.51 10.88 21.43
C GLY A 110 -8.76 11.37 20.70
N ILE A 111 -9.91 11.22 21.36
CA ILE A 111 -11.20 11.69 20.89
C ILE A 111 -11.67 12.81 21.82
N ASP A 112 -11.83 13.99 21.22
CA ASP A 112 -12.47 15.14 21.84
C ASP A 112 -13.99 15.02 21.63
N THR A 113 -14.75 14.90 22.71
CA THR A 113 -16.21 14.73 22.67
C THR A 113 -16.97 16.00 22.99
N ASN A 114 -16.29 17.01 23.55
CA ASN A 114 -16.87 18.25 24.04
C ASN A 114 -16.40 19.49 23.25
N ASN A 115 -15.50 19.29 22.29
CA ASN A 115 -14.88 20.27 21.40
C ASN A 115 -14.08 21.35 22.17
N ASP A 116 -13.38 20.96 23.23
CA ASP A 116 -12.50 21.83 24.04
C ASP A 116 -11.02 21.75 23.63
N PHE A 117 -10.72 21.02 22.54
CA PHE A 117 -9.38 20.73 22.01
C PHE A 117 -8.53 19.78 22.87
N PHE A 118 -9.11 19.15 23.89
CA PHE A 118 -8.48 18.11 24.68
C PHE A 118 -9.19 16.77 24.46
N ALA A 119 -8.42 15.69 24.50
CA ALA A 119 -9.00 14.36 24.39
C ALA A 119 -9.70 13.97 25.70
N ASP A 120 -11.01 13.77 25.67
CA ASP A 120 -11.80 13.26 26.80
C ASP A 120 -11.69 11.73 26.92
N SER A 121 -11.45 11.06 25.80
CA SER A 121 -11.42 9.60 25.69
C SER A 121 -10.42 9.15 24.63
N TYR A 122 -10.12 7.85 24.60
CA TYR A 122 -9.16 7.29 23.65
C TYR A 122 -9.80 6.10 22.92
N GLN A 123 -9.50 5.97 21.63
CA GLN A 123 -9.87 4.82 20.81
C GLN A 123 -8.62 4.12 20.30
N CYS A 124 -8.75 2.81 20.06
CA CYS A 124 -7.66 2.04 19.46
C CYS A 124 -7.91 1.98 17.96
N GLU A 125 -6.94 2.43 17.20
CA GLU A 125 -6.85 2.14 15.78
C GLU A 125 -5.63 1.26 15.53
N GLY A 126 -5.58 0.66 14.37
CA GLY A 126 -4.47 -0.19 14.02
C GLY A 126 -4.44 -0.58 12.57
N LEU A 127 -3.38 -1.28 12.21
CA LEU A 127 -3.19 -1.93 10.93
C LEU A 127 -2.75 -3.35 11.19
N TYR A 128 -3.35 -4.28 10.45
CA TYR A 128 -2.94 -5.67 10.40
C TYR A 128 -2.45 -5.99 8.99
N VAL A 129 -1.27 -6.59 8.90
CA VAL A 129 -0.69 -7.05 7.65
C VAL A 129 -0.44 -8.55 7.71
N SER A 130 -0.86 -9.26 6.67
CA SER A 130 -0.60 -10.70 6.55
C SER A 130 -0.73 -11.16 5.10
N ALA A 131 -0.07 -12.26 4.76
CA ALA A 131 -0.14 -12.86 3.42
C ALA A 131 -1.56 -13.30 3.02
N ASP A 132 -2.38 -13.69 4.00
CA ASP A 132 -3.75 -14.19 3.78
C ASP A 132 -4.80 -13.07 3.61
N ARG A 133 -4.64 -11.95 4.34
CA ARG A 133 -5.60 -10.84 4.37
C ARG A 133 -5.14 -9.55 3.71
N GLY A 134 -3.85 -9.45 3.39
CA GLY A 134 -3.24 -8.23 2.85
C GLY A 134 -3.11 -7.15 3.92
N ILE A 135 -3.49 -5.91 3.60
CA ILE A 135 -3.47 -4.78 4.53
C ILE A 135 -4.89 -4.49 5.00
N VAL A 136 -5.11 -4.53 6.30
CA VAL A 136 -6.41 -4.31 6.94
C VAL A 136 -6.27 -3.21 7.98
N GLN A 137 -7.11 -2.17 7.89
CA GLN A 137 -7.26 -1.20 8.95
C GLN A 137 -8.18 -1.75 10.04
N LEU A 138 -7.78 -1.54 11.28
CA LEU A 138 -8.47 -1.95 12.47
C LEU A 138 -8.98 -0.69 13.18
N VAL A 139 -10.27 -0.67 13.48
CA VAL A 139 -10.87 0.41 14.26
C VAL A 139 -11.66 -0.19 15.40
N SER A 140 -11.45 0.30 16.62
CA SER A 140 -12.23 -0.09 17.79
C SER A 140 -12.89 1.13 18.42
N SER A 141 -14.21 1.07 18.59
CA SER A 141 -14.97 2.05 19.36
C SER A 141 -14.83 1.88 20.88
N ASP A 142 -14.18 0.80 21.32
CA ASP A 142 -13.96 0.54 22.75
C ASP A 142 -12.89 1.48 23.30
N ASN A 143 -13.05 1.94 24.53
CA ASN A 143 -12.07 2.81 25.18
C ASN A 143 -10.67 2.17 25.19
N CYS A 144 -9.65 2.92 24.75
CA CYS A 144 -8.29 2.48 24.57
C CYS A 144 -7.36 3.06 25.63
N ALA A 145 -7.35 2.44 26.81
CA ALA A 145 -6.44 2.83 27.88
C ALA A 145 -4.96 2.62 27.51
N THR A 146 -4.65 1.60 26.70
CA THR A 146 -3.31 1.31 26.19
C THR A 146 -3.38 0.61 24.84
N ALA A 147 -2.40 0.86 23.97
CA ALA A 147 -2.21 0.17 22.70
C ALA A 147 -1.53 -1.20 22.84
N ARG A 148 -1.07 -1.56 24.05
CA ARG A 148 -0.31 -2.80 24.28
C ARG A 148 -1.07 -4.06 23.86
N SER A 149 -0.32 -4.99 23.29
CA SER A 149 -0.78 -6.24 22.69
C SER A 149 -1.53 -7.20 23.61
N ASN A 150 -1.29 -7.12 24.91
CA ASN A 150 -2.08 -7.85 25.91
C ASN A 150 -3.56 -7.39 25.98
N THR A 151 -3.90 -6.20 25.45
CA THR A 151 -5.27 -5.67 25.45
C THR A 151 -6.04 -5.95 24.16
N TRP A 152 -5.36 -6.27 23.05
CA TRP A 152 -5.99 -6.51 21.75
C TRP A 152 -7.12 -7.56 21.76
N PRO A 153 -7.02 -8.68 22.52
CA PRO A 153 -8.07 -9.69 22.54
C PRO A 153 -9.40 -9.19 23.13
N SER A 154 -9.34 -8.16 23.98
CA SER A 154 -10.52 -7.58 24.64
C SER A 154 -11.29 -6.63 23.73
N LYS A 155 -10.66 -6.11 22.66
CA LYS A 155 -11.24 -5.12 21.76
C LYS A 155 -12.19 -5.76 20.76
N ASN A 156 -13.21 -5.01 20.37
CA ASN A 156 -14.02 -5.29 19.19
C ASN A 156 -13.43 -4.51 18.01
N TRP A 157 -12.88 -5.24 17.05
CA TRP A 157 -12.25 -4.67 15.87
C TRP A 157 -13.20 -4.69 14.69
N VAL A 158 -13.50 -3.51 14.16
CA VAL A 158 -14.00 -3.35 12.81
C VAL A 158 -12.81 -3.49 11.86
N GLN A 159 -12.88 -4.45 10.95
CA GLN A 159 -11.83 -4.73 9.97
C GLN A 159 -12.22 -4.10 8.63
N LEU A 160 -11.45 -3.11 8.18
CA LEU A 160 -11.61 -2.41 6.92
C LEU A 160 -10.49 -2.85 5.97
N PRO A 161 -10.74 -3.71 4.97
CA PRO A 161 -9.70 -4.13 4.04
C PRO A 161 -9.23 -2.94 3.21
N LEU A 162 -7.94 -2.61 3.28
CA LEU A 162 -7.32 -1.56 2.47
C LEU A 162 -6.66 -2.13 1.22
N LEU A 163 -6.13 -3.35 1.29
CA LEU A 163 -5.55 -4.07 0.15
C LEU A 163 -5.77 -5.55 0.34
N GLU A 164 -6.50 -6.18 -0.57
CA GLU A 164 -6.63 -7.63 -0.60
C GLU A 164 -5.54 -8.26 -1.47
N PRO A 165 -4.92 -9.39 -1.06
CA PRO A 165 -3.89 -10.06 -1.85
C PRO A 165 -4.40 -10.47 -3.25
N SER A 166 -5.69 -10.83 -3.36
CA SER A 166 -6.36 -11.18 -4.62
C SER A 166 -6.31 -10.05 -5.66
N ARG A 167 -6.26 -8.79 -5.21
CA ARG A 167 -6.23 -7.60 -6.06
C ARG A 167 -4.83 -7.30 -6.62
N LEU A 168 -3.80 -8.01 -6.17
CA LEU A 168 -2.41 -7.81 -6.62
C LEU A 168 -1.96 -8.86 -7.65
N VAL A 169 -2.86 -9.77 -8.06
CA VAL A 169 -2.55 -10.85 -9.00
C VAL A 169 -2.34 -10.33 -10.42
N SER A 170 -1.27 -10.78 -11.08
CA SER A 170 -0.94 -10.34 -12.43
C SER A 170 -1.89 -10.96 -13.48
N PRO A 171 -2.08 -10.31 -14.65
CA PRO A 171 -2.98 -10.79 -15.69
C PRO A 171 -2.49 -12.06 -16.41
N SER A 172 -1.18 -12.35 -16.34
CA SER A 172 -0.58 -13.56 -16.91
C SER A 172 -0.89 -14.82 -16.09
N GLY A 173 -1.55 -14.68 -14.93
CA GLY A 173 -1.78 -15.79 -14.01
C GLY A 173 -0.53 -16.23 -13.27
N GLU A 174 0.60 -15.53 -13.45
CA GLU A 174 1.73 -15.65 -12.54
C GLU A 174 1.26 -15.15 -11.19
N ALA A 175 1.16 -16.09 -10.24
CA ALA A 175 0.89 -15.77 -8.86
C ALA A 175 1.98 -14.79 -8.40
N PRO A 176 1.64 -13.53 -8.07
CA PRO A 176 2.59 -12.71 -7.35
C PRO A 176 2.97 -13.50 -6.09
N VAL A 177 4.27 -13.62 -5.84
CA VAL A 177 4.74 -14.12 -4.56
C VAL A 177 4.50 -13.00 -3.54
N ILE A 178 3.23 -12.76 -3.18
CA ILE A 178 2.80 -11.84 -2.11
C ILE A 178 3.08 -12.48 -0.73
N ALA A 179 4.05 -13.40 -0.67
CA ALA A 179 4.34 -14.19 0.50
C ALA A 179 4.82 -13.33 1.67
N ASN A 180 5.25 -12.09 1.41
CA ASN A 180 5.90 -11.24 2.39
C ASN A 180 5.26 -9.85 2.42
N PHE A 181 4.00 -9.75 2.88
CA PHE A 181 3.59 -8.50 3.53
C PHE A 181 4.42 -8.32 4.79
N PHE A 182 4.88 -7.11 5.03
CA PHE A 182 5.65 -6.81 6.23
C PHE A 182 5.31 -5.42 6.75
N MET A 183 5.53 -5.29 8.05
CA MET A 183 5.44 -4.04 8.78
C MET A 183 6.55 -4.02 9.80
N ARG A 184 7.25 -2.88 9.85
CA ARG A 184 8.39 -2.65 10.73
C ARG A 184 8.24 -1.30 11.39
N MET A 185 8.63 -1.22 12.64
CA MET A 185 8.77 0.02 13.37
C MET A 185 10.22 0.10 13.81
N ASP A 186 10.88 1.18 13.42
CA ASP A 186 12.29 1.42 13.73
C ASP A 186 12.38 2.74 14.51
N ASP A 187 13.13 2.72 15.61
CA ASP A 187 13.57 3.95 16.28
C ASP A 187 14.58 4.68 15.38
N ARG A 188 14.50 6.01 15.35
CA ARG A 188 15.25 6.87 14.44
C ARG A 188 16.23 7.73 15.21
N ASP A 189 17.51 7.50 14.94
CA ASP A 189 18.62 8.33 15.37
C ASP A 189 19.53 8.61 14.15
N PRO A 190 19.56 9.85 13.61
CA PRO A 190 18.82 11.03 14.08
C PRO A 190 17.29 10.90 13.85
N PRO A 191 16.46 11.69 14.56
CA PRO A 191 15.00 11.70 14.38
C PRO A 191 14.61 11.93 12.93
N CYS A 192 13.48 11.37 12.50
CA CYS A 192 12.97 11.55 11.15
C CYS A 192 12.10 12.80 11.03
N SER A 193 11.95 13.33 9.81
CA SER A 193 10.95 14.34 9.47
C SER A 193 9.95 13.80 8.45
N PRO A 194 8.74 14.34 8.37
CA PRO A 194 7.80 14.05 7.29
C PRO A 194 8.38 14.45 5.92
N TYR A 195 7.86 13.80 4.87
CA TYR A 195 8.18 14.19 3.51
C TYR A 195 7.87 15.67 3.26
N GLY A 196 8.80 16.37 2.60
CA GLY A 196 8.65 17.80 2.30
C GLY A 196 9.02 18.75 3.46
N VAL A 197 9.35 18.22 4.64
CA VAL A 197 9.87 18.99 5.77
C VAL A 197 11.34 18.63 5.96
N SER A 198 12.24 19.58 5.75
CA SER A 198 13.67 19.41 6.05
C SER A 198 13.94 20.01 7.41
N ALA A 199 13.92 19.19 8.45
CA ALA A 199 14.32 19.59 9.81
C ALA A 199 15.47 18.69 10.26
N THR A 200 16.53 19.28 10.80
CA THR A 200 17.62 18.53 11.43
C THR A 200 17.60 18.63 12.95
N THR A 201 16.84 19.59 13.48
CA THR A 201 16.62 19.83 14.90
C THR A 201 15.13 20.11 15.16
N SER A 202 14.66 19.85 16.39
CA SER A 202 13.27 20.12 16.79
C SER A 202 12.91 21.62 16.73
N SER A 203 13.92 22.50 16.85
CA SER A 203 13.78 23.94 16.66
C SER A 203 13.56 24.38 15.21
N GLU A 204 13.95 23.54 14.24
CA GLU A 204 13.82 23.84 12.81
C GLU A 204 12.56 23.25 12.17
N GLY A 205 11.89 22.31 12.86
CA GLY A 205 10.65 21.73 12.37
C GLY A 205 10.19 20.50 13.12
N VAL A 206 9.22 19.80 12.53
CA VAL A 206 8.53 18.68 13.19
C VAL A 206 9.36 17.40 13.02
N LEU A 207 9.84 16.85 14.13
CA LEU A 207 10.62 15.61 14.19
C LEU A 207 9.86 14.49 14.90
N GLY A 208 10.09 13.26 14.45
CA GLY A 208 9.58 12.03 15.08
C GLY A 208 10.72 11.08 15.45
N ARG A 209 10.61 10.43 16.61
CA ARG A 209 11.56 9.42 17.11
C ARG A 209 11.41 8.07 16.42
N ARG A 210 10.25 7.79 15.83
CA ARG A 210 9.96 6.48 15.23
C ARG A 210 9.51 6.61 13.80
N SER A 211 9.81 5.60 12.99
CA SER A 211 9.19 5.44 11.67
C SER A 211 8.60 4.05 11.51
N VAL A 212 7.48 3.99 10.79
CA VAL A 212 6.82 2.74 10.43
C VAL A 212 6.98 2.52 8.93
N THR A 213 7.53 1.37 8.54
CA THR A 213 7.60 0.94 7.16
C THR A 213 6.63 -0.20 6.92
N ILE A 214 5.75 -0.04 5.93
CA ILE A 214 4.82 -1.08 5.48
C ILE A 214 5.07 -1.35 4.02
N GLY A 215 5.07 -2.61 3.65
CA GLY A 215 5.23 -2.99 2.26
C GLY A 215 4.94 -4.45 2.01
N TYR A 216 5.17 -4.82 0.75
CA TYR A 216 5.10 -6.19 0.29
C TYR A 216 6.14 -6.43 -0.80
N GLN A 217 6.50 -7.70 -0.97
CA GLN A 217 7.32 -8.13 -2.10
C GLN A 217 6.42 -8.61 -3.24
N ARG A 218 6.84 -8.29 -4.46
CA ARG A 218 6.22 -8.77 -5.70
C ARG A 218 7.31 -9.35 -6.60
N LEU A 219 6.96 -10.38 -7.36
CA LEU A 219 7.84 -10.92 -8.40
C LEU A 219 7.59 -10.15 -9.70
N VAL A 220 8.65 -9.60 -10.30
CA VAL A 220 8.62 -8.95 -11.62
C VAL A 220 9.77 -9.52 -12.42
N ASP A 221 9.46 -10.18 -13.54
CA ASP A 221 10.44 -10.82 -14.43
C ASP A 221 11.43 -11.74 -13.67
N GLY A 222 10.91 -12.53 -12.72
CA GLY A 222 11.71 -13.45 -11.90
C GLY A 222 12.53 -12.80 -10.78
N THR A 223 12.43 -11.48 -10.58
CA THR A 223 13.13 -10.76 -9.50
C THR A 223 12.15 -10.23 -8.45
N ASN A 224 12.48 -10.40 -7.18
CA ASN A 224 11.70 -9.82 -6.08
C ASN A 224 11.92 -8.31 -6.02
N GLN A 225 10.85 -7.54 -6.25
CA GLN A 225 10.81 -6.10 -6.01
C GLN A 225 10.01 -5.82 -4.76
N THR A 226 10.53 -4.91 -3.92
CA THR A 226 9.83 -4.47 -2.71
C THR A 226 9.08 -3.18 -3.01
N VAL A 227 7.79 -3.17 -2.72
CA VAL A 227 6.95 -1.97 -2.74
C VAL A 227 6.66 -1.62 -1.29
N ALA A 228 7.14 -0.48 -0.82
CA ALA A 228 7.00 -0.07 0.57
C ALA A 228 6.81 1.44 0.71
N SER A 229 6.13 1.83 1.79
CA SER A 229 5.97 3.21 2.25
C SER A 229 6.51 3.32 3.66
N THR A 230 7.22 4.42 3.95
CA THR A 230 7.74 4.71 5.30
C THR A 230 7.11 5.99 5.81
N THR A 231 6.51 5.92 6.99
CA THR A 231 5.86 7.04 7.67
C THR A 231 6.70 7.44 8.88
N CYS A 232 7.07 8.72 8.98
CA CYS A 232 7.65 9.27 10.20
C CYS A 232 6.54 9.62 11.20
N LEU A 233 6.67 9.15 12.45
CA LEU A 233 5.70 9.37 13.51
C LEU A 233 6.04 10.62 14.31
N VAL A 234 5.58 11.77 13.82
CA VAL A 234 5.87 13.08 14.43
C VAL A 234 5.24 13.31 15.79
N ASN A 235 4.14 12.60 16.10
CA ASN A 235 3.52 12.69 17.43
C ASN A 235 4.38 12.00 18.49
N LEU A 236 5.29 11.09 18.08
CA LEU A 236 6.23 10.44 18.99
C LEU A 236 7.51 11.25 19.04
N LEU A 237 7.55 12.18 19.99
CA LEU A 237 8.66 13.13 20.15
C LEU A 237 9.99 12.42 20.49
N PRO A 238 11.12 12.95 20.01
CA PRO A 238 12.45 12.55 20.49
C PRO A 238 12.68 12.96 21.95
N GLU A 239 13.60 12.28 22.63
CA GLU A 239 13.81 12.38 24.09
C GLU A 239 14.25 13.78 24.58
N ASP A 240 14.68 14.64 23.66
CA ASP A 240 15.17 16.00 23.93
C ASP A 240 14.29 17.12 23.29
N ALA A 241 13.04 16.82 22.92
CA ALA A 241 12.12 17.76 22.26
C ALA A 241 11.33 18.67 23.22
#